data_AF-A0A0C5WUF7-F1
#
_entry.id   AF-A0A0C5WUF7-F1
#
_cell.length_a   1.000
_cell.length_b   1.000
_cell.length_c   1.000
_cell.angle_alpha   90.00
_cell.angle_beta   90.00
_cell.angle_gamma   90.00
#
_symmetry.space_group_name_H-M   'P 1'
#
loop_
_entity.id
_entity.type
_entity.pdbx_description
1 polymer ?
#
loop_
_entity_poly.entity_id
_entity_poly.type
_entity_poly.pdbx_seq_one_letter_code
_entity_poly.pdbx_strand_id
1 'polypeptide(L)'
;MEIEKNPINTQGERVDPVVWEQACLEEVCGSCAMLVNGVPRQACTVLIHEHMDAKREIKLAPLSKFPLVRDLIVDRSVMFKNLEEIQGWISADKCGEGPGPQVSQEEQALMYSLSMCMTCGCCTEACPQVNEKSDFMGPAAIAQARYFNSYPGEKRRESRLRALMGNRGIEGCGQAHNCVRVCPKKLPLTESISAMGYEVSRFSLRALFTALFKKKKEKEPKDSIDPEV
;
A
#
# COMPACT_ATOMS: atom_id res chain seq x y z
N MET A 1 -24.10 3.85 19.54
CA MET A 1 -24.94 4.43 18.46
C MET A 1 -26.37 3.90 18.54
N GLU A 2 -27.38 4.59 18.00
CA GLU A 2 -28.80 4.18 18.11
C GLU A 2 -29.07 2.77 17.55
N ILE A 3 -28.40 2.39 16.46
CA ILE A 3 -28.51 1.05 15.85
C ILE A 3 -28.04 -0.06 16.80
N GLU A 4 -27.03 0.20 17.65
CA GLU A 4 -26.54 -0.77 18.65
C GLU A 4 -27.47 -0.84 19.87
N LYS A 5 -28.20 0.23 20.18
CA LYS A 5 -29.11 0.26 21.34
C LYS A 5 -30.36 -0.60 21.09
N ASN A 6 -30.88 -0.57 19.87
CA ASN A 6 -32.11 -1.27 19.47
C ASN A 6 -31.94 -1.98 18.10
N PRO A 7 -31.12 -3.04 18.03
CA PRO A 7 -30.94 -3.81 16.80
C PRO A 7 -32.21 -4.61 16.48
N ILE A 8 -32.88 -4.24 15.38
CA ILE A 8 -34.10 -4.87 14.90
C ILE A 8 -33.90 -5.25 13.42
N ASN A 9 -34.23 -6.48 13.04
CA ASN A 9 -34.14 -6.94 11.66
C ASN A 9 -35.35 -6.47 10.81
N THR A 10 -35.38 -6.83 9.52
CA THR A 10 -36.47 -6.45 8.62
C THR A 10 -37.82 -7.07 8.98
N GLN A 11 -37.84 -8.11 9.81
CA GLN A 11 -39.04 -8.76 10.34
C GLN A 11 -39.55 -8.14 11.65
N GLY A 12 -38.83 -7.16 12.23
CA GLY A 12 -39.20 -6.54 13.50
C GLY A 12 -38.69 -7.29 14.74
N GLU A 13 -37.84 -8.31 14.56
CA GLU A 13 -37.29 -9.12 15.65
C GLU A 13 -36.01 -8.49 16.20
N ARG A 14 -35.80 -8.61 17.50
CA ARG A 14 -34.56 -8.19 18.15
C ARG A 14 -33.44 -9.16 17.81
N VAL A 15 -32.33 -8.65 17.29
CA VAL A 15 -31.16 -9.44 16.89
C VAL A 15 -29.90 -8.96 17.60
N ASP A 16 -28.82 -9.71 17.49
CA ASP A 16 -27.52 -9.22 17.95
C ASP A 16 -27.09 -7.99 17.14
N PRO A 17 -26.48 -6.98 17.77
CA PRO A 17 -25.98 -5.81 17.05
C PRO A 17 -24.86 -6.21 16.09
N VAL A 18 -24.90 -5.62 14.89
CA VAL A 18 -23.84 -5.73 13.89
C VAL A 18 -22.54 -5.17 14.47
N VAL A 19 -21.40 -5.81 14.19
CA VAL A 19 -20.09 -5.34 14.65
C VAL A 19 -19.27 -4.73 13.49
N TRP A 20 -18.60 -3.61 13.74
CA TRP A 20 -17.71 -2.94 12.80
C TRP A 20 -16.58 -2.19 13.51
N GLU A 21 -15.53 -1.83 12.77
CA GLU A 21 -14.43 -1.02 13.29
C GLU A 21 -14.71 0.49 13.12
N GLN A 22 -14.43 1.28 14.15
CA GLN A 22 -14.51 2.74 14.14
C GLN A 22 -13.60 3.31 15.22
N ALA A 23 -13.04 4.51 15.00
CA ALA A 23 -12.25 5.19 16.02
C ALA A 23 -12.36 6.73 15.90
N CYS A 24 -11.72 7.33 14.89
CA CYS A 24 -11.56 8.79 14.84
C CYS A 24 -12.81 9.59 14.44
N LEU A 25 -13.73 8.99 13.67
CA LEU A 25 -14.91 9.65 13.09
C LEU A 25 -14.65 10.83 12.12
N GLU A 26 -13.40 11.07 11.73
CA GLU A 26 -13.00 12.21 10.88
C GLU A 26 -12.09 11.81 9.70
N GLU A 27 -12.16 10.54 9.28
CA GLU A 27 -11.40 10.01 8.13
C GLU A 27 -9.87 10.04 8.29
N VAL A 28 -9.35 9.88 9.51
CA VAL A 28 -7.90 9.93 9.77
C VAL A 28 -7.30 8.55 10.07
N CYS A 29 -7.99 7.72 10.85
CA CYS A 29 -7.45 6.42 11.28
C CYS A 29 -7.58 5.29 10.26
N GLY A 30 -8.48 5.41 9.27
CA GLY A 30 -8.73 4.37 8.28
C GLY A 30 -9.48 3.12 8.77
N SER A 31 -9.93 3.06 10.03
CA SER A 31 -10.51 1.85 10.61
C SER A 31 -11.86 1.47 10.01
N CYS A 32 -12.74 2.45 9.80
CA CYS A 32 -14.12 2.27 9.33
C CYS A 32 -14.28 1.99 7.82
N ALA A 33 -13.25 1.41 7.19
CA ALA A 33 -13.26 1.06 5.79
C ALA A 33 -14.21 -0.11 5.53
N MET A 34 -15.20 0.07 4.67
CA MET A 34 -16.16 -0.98 4.28
C MET A 34 -16.71 -0.70 2.89
N LEU A 35 -17.44 -1.65 2.32
CA LEU A 35 -18.18 -1.45 1.07
C LEU A 35 -19.49 -0.73 1.36
N VAL A 36 -19.68 0.42 0.73
CA VAL A 36 -20.95 1.16 0.74
C VAL A 36 -21.48 1.16 -0.70
N ASN A 37 -22.62 0.49 -0.89
CA ASN A 37 -23.20 0.20 -2.21
C ASN A 37 -22.18 -0.46 -3.16
N GLY A 38 -21.36 -1.38 -2.63
CA GLY A 38 -20.33 -2.10 -3.38
C GLY A 38 -19.05 -1.32 -3.68
N VAL A 39 -18.94 -0.06 -3.22
CA VAL A 39 -17.73 0.76 -3.39
C VAL A 39 -17.00 0.90 -2.05
N PRO A 40 -15.68 0.66 -1.96
CA PRO A 40 -14.95 0.86 -0.71
C PRO A 40 -14.91 2.33 -0.33
N ARG A 41 -15.35 2.64 0.89
CA ARG A 41 -15.41 4.01 1.44
C ARG A 41 -15.06 4.01 2.93
N GLN A 42 -14.78 5.21 3.46
CA GLN A 42 -14.67 5.46 4.90
C GLN A 42 -16.07 5.75 5.45
N ALA A 43 -16.64 4.83 6.24
CA ALA A 43 -18.03 4.96 6.65
C ALA A 43 -18.34 6.26 7.43
N CYS A 44 -17.37 6.78 8.20
CA CYS A 44 -17.57 7.99 9.00
C CYS A 44 -17.76 9.29 8.19
N THR A 45 -17.33 9.33 6.93
CA THR A 45 -17.48 10.51 6.05
C THR A 45 -18.47 10.30 4.92
N VAL A 46 -19.11 9.13 4.85
CA VAL A 46 -20.20 8.89 3.89
C VAL A 46 -21.43 9.66 4.33
N LEU A 47 -21.84 10.62 3.51
CA LEU A 47 -23.09 11.33 3.70
C LEU A 47 -24.25 10.49 3.18
N ILE A 48 -25.18 10.16 4.08
CA ILE A 48 -26.32 9.26 3.81
C ILE A 48 -27.13 9.74 2.59
N HIS A 49 -27.44 11.04 2.52
CA HIS A 49 -28.28 11.59 1.46
C HIS A 49 -27.64 11.50 0.06
N GLU A 50 -26.32 11.46 -0.04
CA GLU A 50 -25.60 11.33 -1.32
C GLU A 50 -25.54 9.89 -1.83
N HIS A 51 -25.74 8.91 -0.93
CA HIS A 51 -25.54 7.48 -1.20
C HIS A 51 -26.83 6.67 -1.05
N MET A 52 -27.95 7.33 -0.78
CA MET A 52 -29.26 6.72 -0.68
C MET A 52 -29.78 6.42 -2.08
N ASP A 53 -30.15 5.17 -2.34
CA ASP A 53 -30.76 4.80 -3.62
C ASP A 53 -32.24 5.24 -3.71
N ALA A 54 -32.88 4.98 -4.86
CA ALA A 54 -34.28 5.30 -5.07
C ALA A 54 -35.24 4.57 -4.10
N LYS A 55 -34.78 3.48 -3.47
CA LYS A 55 -35.53 2.71 -2.47
C LYS A 55 -35.27 3.19 -1.04
N ARG A 56 -34.43 4.21 -0.88
CA ARG A 56 -33.99 4.74 0.41
C ARG A 56 -33.14 3.77 1.23
N GLU A 57 -32.39 2.91 0.54
CA GLU A 57 -31.53 1.89 1.15
C GLU A 57 -30.05 2.22 0.94
N ILE A 58 -29.22 1.81 1.90
CA ILE A 58 -27.76 1.79 1.79
C ILE A 58 -27.31 0.38 2.14
N LYS A 59 -26.54 -0.24 1.24
CA LYS A 59 -25.99 -1.58 1.45
C LYS A 59 -24.58 -1.46 1.99
N LEU A 60 -24.38 -2.01 3.17
CA LEU A 60 -23.06 -2.14 3.81
C LEU A 60 -22.59 -3.58 3.70
N ALA A 61 -21.31 -3.77 3.39
CA ALA A 61 -20.67 -5.08 3.34
C ALA A 61 -19.19 -4.96 3.79
N PRO A 62 -18.61 -6.04 4.35
CA PRO A 62 -17.18 -6.07 4.66
C PRO A 62 -16.35 -5.92 3.38
N LEU A 63 -15.09 -5.54 3.52
CA LEU A 63 -14.14 -5.57 2.40
C LEU A 63 -13.97 -7.01 1.92
N SER A 64 -14.15 -7.27 0.62
CA SER A 64 -14.16 -8.61 0.04
C SER A 64 -12.77 -9.23 -0.17
N LYS A 65 -11.71 -8.42 -0.18
CA LYS A 65 -10.33 -8.87 -0.44
C LYS A 65 -9.56 -9.28 0.81
N PHE A 66 -10.21 -9.22 1.98
CA PHE A 66 -9.61 -9.51 3.27
C PHE A 66 -10.39 -10.64 3.95
N PRO A 67 -9.72 -11.51 4.73
CA PRO A 67 -10.42 -12.54 5.51
C PRO A 67 -11.48 -11.92 6.42
N LEU A 68 -12.72 -12.40 6.33
CA LEU A 68 -13.81 -11.97 7.18
C LEU A 68 -13.59 -12.48 8.61
N VAL A 69 -13.63 -11.58 9.59
CA VAL A 69 -13.56 -11.94 11.02
C VAL A 69 -14.96 -12.08 11.58
N ARG A 70 -15.79 -11.04 11.45
CA ARG A 70 -17.18 -11.00 11.92
C ARG A 70 -17.89 -9.80 11.31
N ASP A 71 -19.10 -10.00 10.78
CA ASP A 71 -19.99 -8.95 10.26
C ASP A 71 -19.30 -8.01 9.25
N LEU A 72 -18.88 -6.81 9.68
CA LEU A 72 -18.17 -5.83 8.85
C LEU A 72 -16.66 -5.75 9.17
N ILE A 73 -16.17 -6.53 10.14
CA ILE A 73 -14.75 -6.59 10.52
C ILE A 73 -14.01 -7.59 9.65
N VAL A 74 -12.87 -7.16 9.11
CA VAL A 74 -11.96 -7.99 8.30
C VAL A 74 -10.54 -7.94 8.84
N ASP A 75 -9.75 -9.00 8.60
CA ASP A 75 -8.34 -9.02 8.97
C ASP A 75 -7.48 -8.32 7.89
N ARG A 76 -6.92 -7.17 8.23
CA ARG A 76 -6.02 -6.39 7.37
C ARG A 76 -4.53 -6.65 7.64
N SER A 77 -4.18 -7.66 8.44
CA SER A 77 -2.80 -7.99 8.81
C SER A 77 -1.86 -8.11 7.61
N VAL A 78 -2.36 -8.56 6.45
CA VAL A 78 -1.60 -8.63 5.19
C VAL A 78 -1.01 -7.28 4.76
N MET A 79 -1.70 -6.16 5.01
CA MET A 79 -1.18 -4.84 4.65
C MET A 79 0.04 -4.47 5.48
N PHE A 80 0.04 -4.81 6.77
CA PHE A 80 1.17 -4.58 7.67
C PHE A 80 2.34 -5.50 7.33
N LYS A 81 2.08 -6.78 7.03
CA LYS A 81 3.10 -7.71 6.52
C LYS A 81 3.75 -7.19 5.23
N ASN A 82 2.98 -6.59 4.33
CA ASN A 82 3.53 -5.99 3.12
C ASN A 82 4.41 -4.76 3.43
N LEU A 83 4.07 -3.96 4.45
CA LEU A 83 4.94 -2.86 4.93
C LEU A 83 6.25 -3.39 5.54
N GLU A 84 6.19 -4.51 6.26
CA GLU A 84 7.39 -5.18 6.77
C GLU A 84 8.27 -5.70 5.63
N GLU A 85 7.68 -6.34 4.63
CA GLU A 85 8.36 -6.89 3.45
C GLU A 85 9.06 -5.81 2.63
N ILE A 86 8.43 -4.66 2.40
CA ILE A 86 9.06 -3.52 1.72
C ILE A 86 10.02 -2.73 2.62
N GLN A 87 10.20 -3.13 3.88
CA GLN A 87 10.98 -2.40 4.87
C GLN A 87 10.54 -0.94 5.02
N GLY A 88 9.25 -0.73 5.32
CA GLY A 88 8.60 0.57 5.42
C GLY A 88 9.00 1.40 6.65
N TRP A 89 10.29 1.68 6.81
CA TRP A 89 10.86 2.52 7.87
C TRP A 89 12.18 3.14 7.42
N ILE A 90 12.55 4.29 7.98
CA ILE A 90 13.86 4.92 7.76
C ILE A 90 14.90 4.35 8.72
N SER A 91 16.13 4.12 8.25
CA SER A 91 17.23 3.64 9.11
C SER A 91 17.74 4.77 10.02
N ALA A 92 17.83 4.51 11.32
CA ALA A 92 18.16 5.49 12.36
C ALA A 92 19.66 5.81 12.50
N ASP A 93 20.47 5.56 11.48
CA ASP A 93 21.93 5.67 11.57
C ASP A 93 22.38 7.14 11.51
N LYS A 94 22.26 7.83 12.66
CA LYS A 94 22.64 9.23 12.92
C LYS A 94 21.62 10.29 12.46
N CYS A 95 20.41 10.29 13.03
CA CYS A 95 19.81 11.58 13.36
C CYS A 95 20.66 12.19 14.47
N GLY A 96 21.70 12.94 14.10
CA GLY A 96 22.32 13.86 15.05
C GLY A 96 21.28 14.88 15.52
N GLU A 97 21.53 15.53 16.65
CA GLU A 97 20.67 16.59 17.21
C GLU A 97 20.58 17.86 16.33
N GLY A 98 21.09 17.81 15.09
CA GLY A 98 21.10 18.90 14.14
C GLY A 98 19.85 18.97 13.25
N PRO A 99 19.77 19.98 12.37
CA PRO A 99 18.67 20.08 11.42
C PRO A 99 18.60 18.83 10.53
N GLY A 100 17.37 18.37 10.25
CA GLY A 100 17.12 17.26 9.34
C GLY A 100 17.64 17.54 7.91
N PRO A 101 17.68 16.52 7.05
CA PRO A 101 18.16 16.70 5.68
C PRO A 101 17.32 17.76 4.96
N GLN A 102 17.99 18.58 4.14
CA GLN A 102 17.30 19.53 3.28
C GLN A 102 16.53 18.78 2.18
N VAL A 103 15.30 19.21 1.92
CA VAL A 103 14.40 18.63 0.92
C VAL A 103 13.86 19.79 0.09
N SER A 104 13.76 19.61 -1.23
CA SER A 104 13.07 20.60 -2.06
C SER A 104 11.58 20.68 -1.75
N GLN A 105 10.94 21.81 -2.04
CA GLN A 105 9.49 21.96 -1.82
C GLN A 105 8.67 20.93 -2.62
N GLU A 106 9.13 20.59 -3.82
CA GLU A 106 8.49 19.60 -4.69
C GLU A 106 8.56 18.19 -4.09
N GLU A 107 9.72 17.76 -3.62
CA GLU A 107 9.90 16.46 -2.96
C GLU A 107 9.11 16.40 -1.64
N GLN A 108 9.09 17.49 -0.87
CA GLN A 108 8.31 17.57 0.35
C GLN A 108 6.81 17.43 0.08
N ALA A 109 6.28 18.09 -0.96
CA ALA A 109 4.88 17.98 -1.34
C ALA A 109 4.50 16.55 -1.74
N LEU A 110 5.36 15.87 -2.52
CA LEU A 110 5.18 14.47 -2.87
C LEU A 110 5.21 13.56 -1.62
N MET A 111 6.21 13.72 -0.76
CA MET A 111 6.34 12.94 0.47
C MET A 111 5.15 13.17 1.40
N TYR A 112 4.69 14.41 1.55
CA TYR A 112 3.50 14.73 2.33
C TYR A 112 2.29 13.97 1.78
N SER A 113 2.06 14.04 0.46
CA SER A 113 0.95 13.33 -0.18
C SER A 113 0.98 11.82 0.08
N LEU A 114 2.15 11.19 -0.05
CA LEU A 114 2.30 9.76 0.19
C LEU A 114 2.22 9.38 1.68
N SER A 115 2.64 10.26 2.58
CA SER A 115 2.60 10.05 4.04
C SER A 115 1.17 10.03 4.59
N MET A 116 0.19 10.59 3.86
CA MET A 116 -1.22 10.55 4.25
C MET A 116 -1.86 9.15 4.14
N CYS A 117 -1.12 8.12 3.72
CA CYS A 117 -1.64 6.76 3.72
C CYS A 117 -1.93 6.30 5.16
N MET A 118 -3.20 6.09 5.47
CA MET A 118 -3.66 5.57 6.76
C MET A 118 -3.95 4.06 6.75
N THR A 119 -3.38 3.31 5.80
CA THR A 119 -3.52 1.83 5.70
C THR A 119 -4.99 1.35 5.71
N CYS A 120 -5.93 2.15 5.19
CA CYS A 120 -7.36 1.84 5.26
C CYS A 120 -7.80 0.62 4.42
N GLY A 121 -7.06 0.28 3.37
CA GLY A 121 -7.35 -0.87 2.50
C GLY A 121 -8.27 -0.58 1.30
N CYS A 122 -8.86 0.62 1.17
CA CYS A 122 -9.79 0.92 0.06
C CYS A 122 -9.16 0.70 -1.33
N CYS A 123 -7.90 1.09 -1.52
CA CYS A 123 -7.20 0.92 -2.79
C CYS A 123 -6.89 -0.56 -3.10
N THR A 124 -6.66 -1.37 -2.08
CA THR A 124 -6.46 -2.82 -2.18
C THR A 124 -7.78 -3.51 -2.53
N GLU A 125 -8.87 -3.14 -1.85
CA GLU A 125 -10.22 -3.66 -2.10
C GLU A 125 -10.66 -3.44 -3.56
N ALA A 126 -10.44 -2.24 -4.09
CA ALA A 126 -10.84 -1.90 -5.45
C ALA A 126 -9.93 -2.48 -6.55
N CYS A 127 -8.78 -3.06 -6.19
CA CYS A 127 -7.82 -3.57 -7.16
C CYS A 127 -8.24 -4.96 -7.65
N PRO A 128 -8.48 -5.16 -8.96
CA PRO A 128 -8.85 -6.48 -9.48
C PRO A 128 -7.70 -7.50 -9.39
N GLN A 129 -6.46 -7.03 -9.34
CA GLN A 129 -5.27 -7.87 -9.23
C GLN A 129 -4.99 -8.34 -7.80
N VAL A 130 -5.70 -7.81 -6.81
CA VAL A 130 -5.70 -8.36 -5.45
C VAL A 130 -6.87 -9.34 -5.36
N ASN A 131 -6.56 -10.62 -5.40
CA ASN A 131 -7.53 -11.72 -5.35
C ASN A 131 -6.83 -13.00 -4.90
N GLU A 132 -7.60 -14.07 -4.67
CA GLU A 132 -7.09 -15.36 -4.16
C GLU A 132 -6.05 -16.05 -5.06
N LYS A 133 -5.97 -15.68 -6.35
CA LYS A 133 -5.07 -16.29 -7.33
C LYS A 133 -3.81 -15.44 -7.58
N SER A 134 -3.65 -14.33 -6.87
CA SER A 134 -2.59 -13.36 -7.10
C SER A 134 -1.92 -13.00 -5.79
N ASP A 135 -0.60 -13.15 -5.74
CA ASP A 135 0.20 -12.78 -4.58
C ASP A 135 0.57 -11.28 -4.57
N PHE A 136 -0.02 -10.48 -5.46
CA PHE A 136 0.26 -9.05 -5.59
C PHE A 136 0.06 -8.31 -4.26
N MET A 137 1.10 -7.60 -3.81
CA MET A 137 1.10 -6.87 -2.53
C MET A 137 0.15 -5.67 -2.50
N GLY A 138 -0.31 -5.23 -3.68
CA GLY A 138 -1.28 -4.15 -3.81
C GLY A 138 -0.66 -2.75 -3.95
N PRO A 139 -1.49 -1.77 -4.29
CA PRO A 139 -1.05 -0.39 -4.57
C PRO A 139 -0.50 0.34 -3.33
N ALA A 140 -1.01 0.04 -2.13
CA ALA A 140 -0.61 0.71 -0.90
C ALA A 140 0.88 0.47 -0.58
N ALA A 141 1.33 -0.77 -0.64
CA ALA A 141 2.72 -1.13 -0.36
C ALA A 141 3.69 -0.48 -1.36
N ILE A 142 3.36 -0.47 -2.65
CA ILE A 142 4.19 0.17 -3.68
C ILE A 142 4.31 1.68 -3.45
N ALA A 143 3.20 2.35 -3.12
CA ALA A 143 3.21 3.77 -2.82
C ALA A 143 4.04 4.09 -1.56
N GLN A 144 3.97 3.24 -0.53
CA GLN A 144 4.80 3.37 0.67
C GLN A 144 6.28 3.12 0.37
N ALA A 145 6.62 2.16 -0.49
CA ALA A 145 7.99 1.95 -0.92
C ALA A 145 8.56 3.20 -1.63
N ARG A 146 7.76 3.91 -2.43
CA ARG A 146 8.13 5.21 -3.00
C ARG A 146 8.34 6.25 -1.91
N TYR A 147 7.41 6.36 -0.96
CA TYR A 147 7.51 7.31 0.15
C TYR A 147 8.84 7.18 0.89
N PHE A 148 9.19 5.98 1.35
CA PHE A 148 10.43 5.76 2.07
C PHE A 148 11.68 5.92 1.18
N ASN A 149 11.60 5.59 -0.11
CA ASN A 149 12.71 5.80 -1.05
C ASN A 149 12.91 7.27 -1.45
N SER A 150 11.90 8.12 -1.27
CA SER A 150 11.99 9.57 -1.48
C SER A 150 12.66 10.30 -0.32
N TYR A 151 12.81 9.66 0.84
CA TYR A 151 13.48 10.28 1.98
C TYR A 151 14.99 10.43 1.72
N PRO A 152 15.59 11.62 1.92
CA PRO A 152 17.01 11.82 1.72
C PRO A 152 17.86 10.97 2.66
N GLY A 153 18.94 10.37 2.12
CA GLY A 153 19.87 9.57 2.92
C GLY A 153 19.38 8.15 3.23
N GLU A 154 18.26 7.72 2.66
CA GLU A 154 17.79 6.34 2.79
C GLU A 154 18.75 5.33 2.13
N LYS A 155 19.19 4.34 2.91
CA LYS A 155 20.14 3.29 2.51
C LYS A 155 19.45 2.00 2.05
N ARG A 156 18.18 1.79 2.42
CA ARG A 156 17.41 0.57 2.12
C ARG A 156 16.76 0.57 0.75
N ARG A 157 16.99 1.62 -0.05
CA ARG A 157 16.41 1.79 -1.38
C ARG A 157 16.50 0.54 -2.24
N GLU A 158 17.70 -0.04 -2.37
CA GLU A 158 17.89 -1.27 -3.16
C GLU A 158 17.14 -2.47 -2.57
N SER A 159 17.08 -2.59 -1.24
CA SER A 159 16.33 -3.68 -0.59
C SER A 159 14.83 -3.58 -0.92
N ARG A 160 14.27 -2.37 -0.93
CA ARG A 160 12.87 -2.15 -1.33
C ARG A 160 12.65 -2.46 -2.80
N LEU A 161 13.57 -2.03 -3.66
CA LEU A 161 13.50 -2.33 -5.10
C LEU A 161 13.56 -3.84 -5.36
N ARG A 162 14.35 -4.61 -4.61
CA ARG A 162 14.37 -6.08 -4.70
C ARG A 162 13.04 -6.68 -4.25
N ALA A 163 12.44 -6.21 -3.16
CA ALA A 163 11.12 -6.67 -2.72
C ALA A 163 10.05 -6.40 -3.80
N LEU A 164 10.10 -5.22 -4.43
CA LEU A 164 9.19 -4.86 -5.53
C LEU A 164 9.49 -5.55 -6.86
N MET A 165 10.68 -6.11 -7.05
CA MET A 165 11.04 -6.89 -8.24
C MET A 165 10.59 -8.35 -8.14
N GLY A 166 10.26 -8.84 -6.93
CA GLY A 166 9.75 -10.20 -6.75
C GLY A 166 8.35 -10.38 -7.33
N ASN A 167 7.89 -11.64 -7.37
CA ASN A 167 6.60 -12.04 -7.97
C ASN A 167 5.37 -11.30 -7.39
N ARG A 168 5.49 -10.79 -6.15
CA ARG A 168 4.44 -10.06 -5.43
C ARG A 168 4.44 -8.57 -5.72
N GLY A 169 5.45 -8.06 -6.42
CA GLY A 169 5.76 -6.66 -6.58
C GLY A 169 5.13 -6.02 -7.82
N ILE A 170 5.90 -5.23 -8.56
CA ILE A 170 5.38 -4.29 -9.55
C ILE A 170 4.67 -4.97 -10.73
N GLU A 171 5.10 -6.18 -11.10
CA GLU A 171 4.56 -6.95 -12.22
C GLU A 171 3.11 -7.39 -12.00
N GLY A 172 2.65 -7.46 -10.75
CA GLY A 172 1.26 -7.78 -10.43
C GLY A 172 0.27 -6.67 -10.80
N CYS A 173 0.74 -5.46 -11.17
CA CYS A 173 -0.17 -4.36 -11.52
C CYS A 173 -0.66 -4.43 -12.98
N GLY A 174 -1.94 -4.71 -13.16
CA GLY A 174 -2.62 -4.71 -14.46
C GLY A 174 -3.17 -3.35 -14.92
N GLN A 175 -2.72 -2.23 -14.34
CA GLN A 175 -3.10 -0.86 -14.73
C GLN A 175 -4.63 -0.63 -14.85
N ALA A 176 -5.41 -1.07 -13.85
CA ALA A 176 -6.86 -0.83 -13.81
C ALA A 176 -7.24 0.57 -13.31
N HIS A 177 -6.32 1.29 -12.66
CA HIS A 177 -6.52 2.63 -12.08
C HIS A 177 -7.66 2.80 -11.06
N ASN A 178 -8.33 1.72 -10.64
CA ASN A 178 -9.38 1.79 -9.60
C ASN A 178 -8.86 2.34 -8.26
N CYS A 179 -7.61 2.04 -7.93
CA CYS A 179 -6.99 2.40 -6.66
C CYS A 179 -6.97 3.91 -6.39
N VAL A 180 -6.65 4.72 -7.41
CA VAL A 180 -6.64 6.20 -7.32
C VAL A 180 -8.06 6.75 -7.21
N ARG A 181 -9.04 6.13 -7.87
CA ARG A 181 -10.44 6.58 -7.84
C ARG A 181 -11.09 6.46 -6.45
N VAL A 182 -10.69 5.45 -5.67
CA VAL A 182 -11.30 5.15 -4.36
C VAL A 182 -10.46 5.65 -3.18
N CYS A 183 -9.26 6.19 -3.41
CA CYS A 183 -8.39 6.62 -2.33
C CYS A 183 -8.99 7.87 -1.65
N PRO A 184 -9.40 7.81 -0.37
CA PRO A 184 -9.99 8.98 0.31
C PRO A 184 -9.00 10.14 0.44
N LYS A 185 -7.70 9.82 0.61
CA LYS A 185 -6.61 10.79 0.71
C LYS A 185 -5.99 11.18 -0.63
N LYS A 186 -6.54 10.70 -1.75
CA LYS A 186 -6.13 11.05 -3.12
C LYS A 186 -4.62 10.90 -3.36
N LEU A 187 -4.03 9.82 -2.83
CA LEU A 187 -2.63 9.52 -3.04
C LEU A 187 -2.35 9.32 -4.55
N PRO A 188 -1.17 9.74 -5.04
CA PRO A 188 -0.74 9.53 -6.42
C PRO A 188 -0.30 8.07 -6.63
N LEU A 189 -1.23 7.13 -6.47
CA LEU A 189 -0.95 5.68 -6.44
C LEU A 189 -0.45 5.17 -7.79
N THR A 190 -1.07 5.62 -8.88
CA THR A 190 -0.73 5.18 -10.24
C THR A 190 0.60 5.74 -10.70
N GLU A 191 0.87 7.00 -10.39
CA GLU A 191 2.15 7.67 -10.59
C GLU A 191 3.23 6.99 -9.76
N SER A 192 2.90 6.54 -8.55
CA SER A 192 3.86 5.84 -7.69
C SER A 192 4.19 4.45 -8.22
N ILE A 193 3.21 3.71 -8.73
CA ILE A 193 3.45 2.44 -9.41
C ILE A 193 4.34 2.63 -10.64
N SER A 194 4.05 3.66 -11.46
CA SER A 194 4.87 3.97 -12.63
C SER A 194 6.32 4.35 -12.26
N ALA A 195 6.49 5.27 -11.29
CA ALA A 195 7.80 5.70 -10.83
C ALA A 195 8.61 4.54 -10.24
N MET A 196 8.00 3.72 -9.38
CA MET A 196 8.66 2.55 -8.81
C MET A 196 8.96 1.48 -9.86
N GLY A 197 8.08 1.26 -10.84
CA GLY A 197 8.33 0.35 -11.96
C GLY A 197 9.53 0.78 -12.81
N TYR A 198 9.67 2.08 -13.06
CA TYR A 198 10.84 2.64 -13.73
C TYR A 198 12.13 2.39 -12.93
N GLU A 199 12.09 2.61 -11.61
CA GLU A 199 13.24 2.38 -10.74
C GLU A 199 13.63 0.90 -10.64
N VAL A 200 12.64 0.00 -10.51
CA VAL A 200 12.84 -1.45 -10.51
C VAL A 200 13.46 -1.90 -11.84
N SER A 201 12.95 -1.42 -12.97
CA SER A 201 13.49 -1.75 -14.30
C SER A 201 14.95 -1.30 -14.43
N ARG A 202 15.28 -0.08 -14.01
CA ARG A 202 16.66 0.43 -14.01
C ARG A 202 17.58 -0.38 -13.09
N PHE A 203 17.09 -0.73 -11.91
CA PHE A 203 17.84 -1.53 -10.95
C PHE A 203 18.10 -2.94 -11.50
N SER A 204 17.10 -3.60 -12.07
CA SER A 204 17.20 -4.91 -12.71
C SER A 204 18.25 -4.92 -13.84
N LEU A 205 18.20 -3.93 -14.75
CA LEU A 205 19.19 -3.79 -15.82
C LEU A 205 20.61 -3.61 -15.26
N ARG A 206 20.81 -2.71 -14.29
CA ARG A 206 22.12 -2.50 -13.65
C ARG A 206 22.65 -3.76 -12.98
N ALA A 207 21.79 -4.49 -12.27
CA ALA A 207 22.15 -5.74 -11.61
C ALA A 207 22.56 -6.82 -12.62
N LEU A 208 21.80 -6.96 -13.72
CA LEU A 208 22.10 -7.88 -14.81
C LEU A 208 23.46 -7.58 -15.46
N PHE A 209 23.71 -6.33 -15.84
CA PHE A 209 24.99 -5.94 -16.43
C PHE A 209 26.16 -6.17 -15.45
N THR A 210 26.01 -5.78 -14.18
CA THR A 210 27.04 -6.00 -13.16
C THR A 210 27.37 -7.49 -13.01
N ALA A 211 26.36 -8.35 -13.01
CA ALA A 211 26.54 -9.80 -12.95
C ALA A 211 27.25 -10.35 -14.20
N LEU A 212 26.87 -9.89 -15.40
CA LEU A 212 27.51 -10.29 -16.66
C LEU A 212 28.98 -9.89 -16.73
N PHE A 213 29.32 -8.66 -16.34
CA PHE A 213 30.70 -8.17 -16.32
C PHE A 213 31.55 -8.82 -15.22
N LYS A 214 30.98 -9.10 -14.04
CA LYS A 214 31.67 -9.85 -12.99
C LYS A 214 32.01 -11.28 -13.43
N LYS A 215 31.07 -11.95 -14.10
CA LYS A 215 31.27 -13.30 -14.66
C LYS A 215 32.29 -13.34 -15.80
N LYS A 216 32.50 -12.22 -16.51
CA LYS A 216 33.57 -12.07 -17.50
C LYS A 216 34.94 -11.90 -16.83
N LYS A 217 35.03 -11.12 -15.74
CA LYS A 217 36.25 -10.89 -14.97
C LYS A 217 36.75 -12.13 -14.21
N GLU A 218 35.85 -13.02 -13.79
CA GLU A 218 36.19 -14.32 -13.20
C GLU A 218 36.62 -15.38 -14.23
N LYS A 219 36.37 -15.14 -15.53
CA LYS A 219 36.75 -16.04 -16.63
C LYS A 219 38.05 -15.65 -17.34
N GLU A 220 38.61 -14.48 -17.07
CA GLU A 220 39.96 -14.14 -17.54
C GLU A 220 40.97 -14.94 -16.70
N PRO A 221 41.86 -15.76 -17.32
CA PRO A 221 42.89 -16.45 -16.57
C PRO A 221 43.78 -15.40 -15.91
N LYS A 222 44.09 -15.58 -14.62
CA LYS A 222 45.19 -14.84 -14.00
C LYS A 222 46.46 -15.32 -14.70
N ASP A 223 46.99 -14.53 -15.62
CA ASP A 223 48.34 -14.74 -16.13
C ASP A 223 49.29 -14.73 -14.93
N SER A 224 49.71 -15.93 -14.53
CA SER A 224 50.77 -16.17 -13.58
C SER A 224 52.07 -15.73 -14.24
N ILE A 225 52.44 -14.47 -14.02
CA ILE A 225 53.81 -14.04 -14.20
C ILE A 225 54.50 -14.28 -12.85
N ASP A 226 55.16 -15.42 -12.74
CA ASP A 226 56.14 -15.69 -11.70
C ASP A 226 57.27 -14.65 -11.77
N PRO A 227 57.71 -14.06 -10.64
CA PRO A 227 58.89 -13.22 -10.63
C PRO A 227 60.12 -14.09 -10.32
N GLU A 228 60.70 -14.70 -11.35
CA GLU A 228 62.09 -15.17 -11.31
C GLU A 228 62.77 -14.79 -12.63
N VAL A 229 63.53 -13.69 -12.61
CA VAL A 229 64.95 -13.51 -13.03
C VAL A 229 65.40 -12.11 -12.63
#